data_AF-A0A7I8KM79-F1
#
_entry.id   AF-A0A7I8KM79-F1
#
_cell.length_a   1.000
_cell.length_b   1.000
_cell.length_c   1.000
_cell.angle_alpha   90.00
_cell.angle_beta   90.00
_cell.angle_gamma   90.00
#
_symmetry.space_group_name_H-M   'P 1'
#
loop_
_entity.id
_entity.type
_entity.pdbx_description
1 polymer ?
#
loop_
_entity_poly.entity_id
_entity_poly.type
_entity_poly.pdbx_seq_one_letter_code
_entity_poly.pdbx_strand_id
1 'polypeptide(L)'
;MTFGTDKSALHYYDVSLVDGFNLPVAMVPVGGGVGCGSAACEVDLNVCCPSRFEVRKGGRVVGCRSACQALKTDKYCCTGEFASPKSCRPTLFSTLFKSLCPRAYSFAFDDSSSLRTCRASRYLITFCPPRR
;
A
#
# COMPACT_ATOMS: atom_id res chain seq x y z
N MET A 1 0.65 -10.29 -1.80
CA MET A 1 1.36 -10.87 -2.95
C MET A 1 0.83 -12.26 -3.28
N THR A 2 0.68 -12.54 -4.56
CA THR A 2 0.25 -13.83 -5.11
C THR A 2 1.31 -14.26 -6.12
N PHE A 3 2.10 -15.26 -5.76
CA PHE A 3 3.10 -15.80 -6.67
C PHE A 3 2.50 -16.83 -7.60
N GLY A 4 3.21 -17.09 -8.70
CA GLY A 4 2.77 -17.97 -9.76
C GLY A 4 2.50 -19.37 -9.24
N THR A 5 1.71 -20.11 -10.02
CA THR A 5 1.42 -21.53 -9.79
C THR A 5 1.93 -22.34 -10.99
N ASP A 6 1.85 -23.66 -10.91
CA ASP A 6 2.18 -24.55 -12.03
C ASP A 6 1.35 -24.25 -13.29
N LYS A 7 0.19 -23.61 -13.13
CA LYS A 7 -0.70 -23.21 -14.24
C LYS A 7 -0.40 -21.80 -14.79
N SER A 8 0.34 -20.97 -14.06
CA SER A 8 0.69 -19.61 -14.48
C SER A 8 1.92 -19.09 -13.72
N ALA A 9 3.00 -18.81 -14.45
CA ALA A 9 4.21 -18.19 -13.90
C ALA A 9 4.05 -16.69 -13.59
N LEU A 10 2.82 -16.14 -13.68
CA LEU A 10 2.55 -14.72 -13.49
C LEU A 10 2.34 -14.40 -12.01
N HIS A 11 3.08 -13.41 -11.51
CA HIS A 11 3.02 -12.95 -10.14
C HIS A 11 2.30 -11.62 -10.05
N TYR A 12 1.59 -11.42 -8.94
CA TYR A 12 0.91 -10.19 -8.58
C TYR A 12 1.43 -9.71 -7.23
N TYR A 13 1.90 -8.47 -7.15
CA TYR A 13 2.52 -7.96 -5.94
C TYR A 13 2.32 -6.45 -5.81
N ASP A 14 2.38 -5.99 -4.57
CA ASP A 14 2.03 -4.64 -4.18
C ASP A 14 2.66 -4.31 -2.81
N VAL A 15 2.73 -3.03 -2.53
CA VAL A 15 2.90 -2.48 -1.18
C VAL A 15 1.57 -1.82 -0.84
N SER A 16 1.06 -2.06 0.37
CA SER A 16 -0.28 -1.63 0.74
C SER A 16 -0.28 -0.86 2.06
N LEU A 17 -0.98 0.27 2.04
CA LEU A 17 -1.27 1.15 3.18
C LEU A 17 -2.71 0.98 3.66
N VAL A 18 -3.44 -0.02 3.17
CA VAL A 18 -4.83 -0.34 3.58
C VAL A 18 -4.91 -0.57 5.09
N ASP A 19 -3.87 -1.16 5.66
CA ASP A 19 -3.72 -1.42 7.10
C ASP A 19 -2.86 -0.37 7.82
N GLY A 20 -2.56 0.75 7.16
CA GLY A 20 -1.73 1.82 7.68
C GLY A 20 -0.24 1.63 7.36
N PHE A 21 0.58 2.34 8.12
CA PHE A 21 2.01 2.51 7.89
C PHE A 21 2.78 2.47 9.21
N ASN A 22 3.99 1.95 9.18
CA ASN A 22 4.94 2.06 10.29
C ASN A 22 6.36 2.43 9.81
N LEU A 23 6.80 1.87 8.67
CA LEU A 23 8.10 2.17 8.07
C LEU A 23 8.06 2.13 6.53
N PRO A 24 8.92 2.91 5.84
CA PRO A 24 9.02 2.87 4.39
C PRO A 24 9.46 1.49 3.88
N VAL A 25 8.89 1.04 2.77
CA VAL A 25 9.20 -0.26 2.17
C VAL A 25 9.13 -0.21 0.65
N ALA A 26 10.03 -0.93 0.00
CA ALA A 26 10.01 -1.15 -1.44
C ALA A 26 10.16 -2.63 -1.75
N MET A 27 9.42 -3.10 -2.75
CA MET A 27 9.48 -4.44 -3.31
C MET A 27 9.82 -4.35 -4.79
N VAL A 28 10.93 -4.98 -5.19
CA VAL A 28 11.44 -4.95 -6.55
C VAL A 28 11.75 -6.38 -7.01
N PRO A 29 11.25 -6.83 -8.18
CA PRO A 29 11.62 -8.12 -8.74
C PRO A 29 13.08 -8.12 -9.20
N VAL A 30 13.80 -9.20 -8.90
CA VAL A 30 15.20 -9.38 -9.34
C VAL A 30 15.24 -10.34 -10.51
N GLY A 31 15.80 -9.89 -11.64
CA GLY A 31 15.77 -10.65 -12.89
C GLY A 31 14.40 -10.70 -13.56
N GLY A 32 13.49 -9.77 -13.22
CA GLY A 32 12.18 -9.66 -13.83
C GLY A 32 12.25 -9.16 -15.28
N GLY A 33 11.29 -9.59 -16.11
CA GLY A 33 11.16 -9.15 -17.50
C GLY A 33 10.70 -7.69 -17.64
N VAL A 34 10.61 -7.22 -18.90
CA VAL A 34 10.10 -5.87 -19.22
C VAL A 34 8.68 -5.70 -18.65
N GLY A 35 8.42 -4.57 -17.98
CA GLY A 35 7.10 -4.20 -17.48
C GLY A 35 6.80 -4.59 -16.03
N CYS A 36 7.72 -5.28 -15.34
CA CYS A 36 7.51 -5.71 -13.96
C CYS A 36 7.30 -4.55 -12.96
N GLY A 37 8.02 -3.43 -13.13
CA GLY A 37 7.91 -2.26 -12.26
C GLY A 37 8.37 -2.50 -10.82
N SER A 38 8.01 -1.58 -9.93
CA SER A 38 8.26 -1.67 -8.49
C SER A 38 7.04 -1.22 -7.69
N ALA A 39 6.81 -1.86 -6.56
CA ALA A 39 5.79 -1.47 -5.59
C ALA A 39 6.49 -0.87 -4.37
N ALA A 40 6.12 0.33 -3.96
CA ALA A 40 6.83 0.99 -2.88
C ALA A 40 6.06 2.15 -2.23
N CYS A 41 6.46 2.43 -1.00
CA CYS A 41 6.21 3.66 -0.27
C CYS A 41 7.53 4.06 0.42
N GLU A 42 8.31 4.94 -0.20
CA GLU A 42 9.65 5.33 0.29
C GLU A 42 9.66 6.53 1.24
N VAL A 43 8.52 7.22 1.38
CA VAL A 43 8.41 8.37 2.28
C VAL A 43 7.97 7.92 3.67
N ASP A 44 8.45 8.65 4.69
CA ASP A 44 8.01 8.44 6.06
C ASP A 44 6.65 9.12 6.30
N LEU A 45 5.57 8.33 6.25
CA LEU A 45 4.22 8.82 6.49
C LEU A 45 3.97 9.18 7.95
N ASN A 46 4.82 8.77 8.90
CA ASN A 46 4.67 9.14 10.30
C ASN A 46 4.80 10.65 10.51
N VAL A 47 5.58 11.34 9.66
CA VAL A 47 5.80 12.80 9.73
C VAL A 47 4.55 13.60 9.32
N CYS A 48 3.73 13.06 8.41
CA CYS A 48 2.52 13.70 7.90
C CYS A 48 1.24 13.04 8.42
N CYS A 49 1.35 12.18 9.43
CA CYS A 49 0.20 11.44 9.94
C CYS A 49 -0.77 12.38 10.65
N PRO A 50 -2.06 12.41 10.27
CA PRO A 50 -3.05 13.19 11.01
C PRO A 50 -3.14 12.71 12.46
N SER A 51 -3.27 13.63 13.43
CA SER A 51 -3.19 13.29 14.85
C SER A 51 -4.20 12.25 15.33
N ARG A 52 -5.37 12.14 14.68
CA ARG A 52 -6.37 11.10 14.97
C ARG A 52 -5.92 9.69 14.59
N PHE A 53 -4.89 9.55 13.75
CA PHE A 53 -4.41 8.30 13.18
C PHE A 53 -3.03 7.89 13.71
N GLU A 54 -2.36 8.77 14.46
CA GLU A 54 -1.05 8.50 15.03
C GLU A 54 -1.06 7.29 15.96
N VAL A 55 -0.08 6.41 15.79
CA VAL A 55 0.30 5.41 16.79
C VAL A 55 1.52 5.96 17.53
N ARG A 56 1.39 6.22 18.83
CA ARG A 56 2.46 6.82 19.64
C ARG A 56 3.11 5.83 20.60
N LYS A 57 4.43 5.91 20.72
CA LYS A 57 5.23 5.20 21.74
C LYS A 57 6.37 6.10 22.20
N GLY A 58 6.50 6.30 23.51
CA GLY A 58 7.55 7.16 24.09
C GLY A 58 7.52 8.62 23.58
N GLY A 59 6.32 9.18 23.38
CA GLY A 59 6.14 10.54 22.89
C GLY A 59 6.39 10.74 21.38
N ARG A 60 6.78 9.69 20.65
CA ARG A 60 7.03 9.73 19.20
C ARG A 60 5.93 9.00 18.42
N VAL A 61 5.64 9.47 17.22
CA VAL A 61 4.79 8.75 16.26
C VAL A 61 5.62 7.60 15.66
N VAL A 62 5.15 6.38 15.83
CA VAL A 62 5.82 5.14 15.36
C VAL A 62 5.00 4.40 14.30
N GLY A 63 3.84 4.94 13.94
CA GLY A 63 2.96 4.41 12.92
C GLY A 63 1.83 5.38 12.62
N CYS A 64 1.19 5.18 11.48
CA CYS A 64 0.02 5.90 11.05
C CYS A 64 -1.06 4.90 10.64
N ARG A 65 -2.19 4.89 11.36
CA ARG A 65 -3.33 4.04 11.01
C ARG A 65 -3.93 4.48 9.68
N SER A 66 -4.48 3.52 8.93
CA SER A 66 -5.39 3.86 7.84
C SER A 66 -6.71 4.42 8.38
N ALA A 67 -7.47 5.07 7.51
CA ALA A 67 -8.79 5.57 7.87
C ALA A 67 -9.73 4.43 8.32
N CYS A 68 -9.63 3.24 7.71
CA CYS A 68 -10.41 2.07 8.15
C CYS A 68 -10.05 1.68 9.59
N GLN A 69 -8.77 1.52 9.91
CA GLN A 69 -8.36 1.13 11.27
C GLN A 69 -8.70 2.17 12.33
N ALA A 70 -8.63 3.46 11.98
CA ALA A 70 -8.92 4.54 12.92
C ALA A 70 -10.41 4.82 13.10
N LEU A 71 -11.21 4.74 12.04
CA LEU A 71 -12.61 5.18 12.04
C LEU A 71 -13.61 4.03 12.03
N LYS A 72 -13.22 2.83 11.55
CA LYS A 72 -14.00 1.59 11.58
C LYS A 72 -15.41 1.70 10.99
N THR A 73 -15.58 2.54 9.96
CA THR A 73 -16.86 2.68 9.25
C THR A 73 -16.80 2.01 7.89
N ASP A 74 -17.94 1.51 7.43
CA ASP A 74 -18.07 0.83 6.13
C ASP A 74 -17.49 1.63 4.95
N LYS A 75 -17.68 2.95 4.95
CA LYS A 75 -17.14 3.84 3.91
C LYS A 75 -15.61 3.77 3.77
N TYR A 76 -14.88 3.65 4.88
CA TYR A 76 -13.40 3.62 4.86
C TYR A 76 -12.86 2.20 4.76
N CYS A 77 -13.62 1.21 5.21
CA CYS A 77 -13.23 -0.20 5.16
C CYS A 77 -13.72 -0.93 3.90
N CYS A 78 -14.51 -0.25 3.05
CA CYS A 78 -15.12 -0.81 1.86
C CYS A 78 -15.94 -2.08 2.15
N THR A 79 -16.81 -2.00 3.16
CA THR A 79 -17.71 -3.08 3.59
C THR A 79 -19.17 -2.68 3.42
N GLY A 80 -20.11 -3.61 3.61
CA GLY A 80 -21.54 -3.35 3.47
C GLY A 80 -21.89 -2.82 2.07
N GLU A 81 -22.59 -1.68 2.01
CA GLU A 81 -22.94 -1.02 0.75
C GLU A 81 -21.72 -0.53 -0.06
N PHE A 82 -20.56 -0.38 0.60
CA PHE A 82 -19.29 0.01 -0.01
C PHE A 82 -18.43 -1.19 -0.45
N ALA A 83 -18.95 -2.42 -0.42
CA ALA A 83 -18.22 -3.65 -0.75
C ALA A 83 -17.92 -3.86 -2.26
N SER A 84 -17.87 -2.79 -3.06
CA SER A 84 -17.52 -2.86 -4.48
C SER A 84 -16.67 -1.68 -4.93
N PRO A 85 -15.86 -1.81 -6.00
CA PRO A 85 -15.12 -0.68 -6.57
C PRO A 85 -16.02 0.47 -7.05
N LYS A 86 -17.29 0.18 -7.38
CA LYS A 86 -18.25 1.20 -7.83
C LYS A 86 -18.74 2.05 -6.66
N SER A 87 -18.88 1.46 -5.47
CA SER A 87 -19.42 2.11 -4.28
C SER A 87 -18.35 2.62 -3.31
N CYS A 88 -17.22 1.92 -3.13
CA CYS A 88 -16.09 2.45 -2.36
C CYS A 88 -15.25 3.41 -3.20
N ARG A 89 -15.37 4.71 -2.92
CA ARG A 89 -14.62 5.75 -3.62
C ARG A 89 -13.42 6.22 -2.79
N PRO A 90 -12.36 6.75 -3.45
CA PRO A 90 -11.26 7.41 -2.75
C PRO A 90 -11.79 8.48 -1.79
N THR A 91 -11.16 8.57 -0.64
CA THR A 91 -11.45 9.56 0.40
C THR A 91 -10.26 10.50 0.55
N LEU A 92 -10.43 11.61 1.29
CA LEU A 92 -9.34 12.55 1.58
C LEU A 92 -8.07 11.84 2.07
N PHE A 93 -8.23 10.83 2.94
CA PHE A 93 -7.11 10.11 3.54
C PHE A 93 -6.42 9.15 2.57
N SER A 94 -7.20 8.39 1.78
CA SER A 94 -6.61 7.50 0.78
C SER A 94 -5.94 8.30 -0.34
N THR A 95 -6.52 9.44 -0.75
CA THR A 95 -5.91 10.35 -1.72
C THR A 95 -4.61 10.95 -1.20
N LEU A 96 -4.53 11.32 0.09
CA LEU A 96 -3.29 11.79 0.71
C LEU A 96 -2.20 10.71 0.70
N PHE A 97 -2.55 9.47 1.07
CA PHE A 97 -1.58 8.37 1.07
C PHE A 97 -1.13 8.01 -0.35
N LYS A 98 -2.04 8.07 -1.32
CA LYS A 98 -1.73 7.83 -2.73
C LYS A 98 -0.83 8.92 -3.33
N SER A 99 -1.01 10.19 -2.96
CA SER A 99 -0.14 11.26 -3.45
C SER A 99 1.29 11.16 -2.90
N LEU A 100 1.43 10.69 -1.66
CA LEU A 100 2.73 10.47 -1.01
C LEU A 100 3.40 9.17 -1.47
N CYS A 101 2.62 8.13 -1.71
CA CYS A 101 3.08 6.81 -2.13
C CYS A 101 2.31 6.31 -3.37
N PRO A 102 2.57 6.88 -4.56
CA PRO A 102 1.80 6.60 -5.77
C PRO A 102 1.93 5.15 -6.26
N ARG A 103 2.98 4.43 -5.81
CA ARG A 103 3.24 3.02 -6.15
C ARG A 103 2.79 2.04 -5.06
N ALA A 104 1.98 2.50 -4.11
CA ALA A 104 1.35 1.67 -3.09
C ALA A 104 -0.19 1.76 -3.19
N TYR A 105 -0.87 0.70 -2.75
CA TYR A 105 -2.29 0.73 -2.47
C TYR A 105 -2.56 1.66 -1.28
N SER A 106 -3.53 2.56 -1.41
CA SER A 106 -3.95 3.51 -0.38
C SER A 106 -5.27 3.13 0.29
N PHE A 107 -6.09 2.31 -0.37
CA PHE A 107 -7.35 1.75 0.16
C PHE A 107 -7.73 0.46 -0.58
N ALA A 108 -8.76 -0.25 -0.11
CA ALA A 108 -9.05 -1.62 -0.54
C ALA A 108 -9.35 -1.78 -2.05
N PHE A 109 -9.96 -0.78 -2.68
CA PHE A 109 -10.30 -0.78 -4.10
C PHE A 109 -9.50 0.26 -4.89
N ASP A 110 -8.25 0.51 -4.48
CA ASP A 110 -7.35 1.39 -5.22
C ASP A 110 -7.10 0.90 -6.64
N ASP A 111 -6.69 1.82 -7.50
CA ASP A 111 -6.58 1.58 -8.92
C ASP A 111 -5.46 0.57 -9.30
N SER A 112 -5.49 0.14 -10.55
CA SER A 112 -4.55 -0.86 -11.08
C SER A 112 -3.10 -0.37 -11.17
N SER A 113 -2.81 0.91 -10.94
CA SER A 113 -1.43 1.41 -10.92
C SER A 113 -0.64 0.90 -9.70
N SER A 114 -1.34 0.49 -8.64
CA SER A 114 -0.78 -0.03 -7.39
C SER A 114 -0.46 -1.53 -7.44
N LEU A 115 -1.13 -2.29 -8.32
CA LEU A 115 -0.86 -3.71 -8.53
C LEU A 115 0.22 -3.88 -9.59
N ARG A 116 1.29 -4.57 -9.22
CA ARG A 116 2.34 -4.94 -10.16
C ARG A 116 2.19 -6.38 -10.60
N THR A 117 2.42 -6.59 -11.88
CA THR A 117 2.34 -7.91 -12.50
C THR A 117 3.68 -8.23 -13.14
N CYS A 118 4.27 -9.38 -12.81
CA CYS A 118 5.62 -9.71 -13.25
C CYS A 118 5.83 -11.21 -13.36
N ARG A 119 6.78 -11.62 -14.21
CA ARG A 119 7.42 -12.94 -14.12
C ARG A 119 8.82 -12.72 -13.58
N ALA A 120 9.10 -13.23 -12.38
CA ALA A 120 10.39 -13.09 -11.71
C ALA A 120 10.67 -14.32 -10.84
N SER A 121 11.94 -14.69 -10.69
CA SER A 121 12.34 -15.82 -9.83
C SER A 121 12.49 -15.44 -8.36
N ARG A 122 12.71 -14.16 -8.06
CA ARG A 122 12.89 -13.64 -6.70
C ARG A 122 12.56 -12.15 -6.61
N TYR A 123 12.35 -11.68 -5.39
CA TYR A 123 12.09 -10.29 -5.06
C TYR A 123 13.04 -9.80 -3.98
N LEU A 124 13.42 -8.53 -4.06
CA LEU A 124 14.12 -7.82 -3.01
C LEU A 124 13.12 -6.92 -2.30
N ILE A 125 12.95 -7.15 -1.00
CA ILE A 125 12.18 -6.29 -0.10
C ILE A 125 13.18 -5.49 0.72
N THR A 126 13.11 -4.17 0.59
CA THR A 126 13.99 -3.23 1.29
C THR A 126 13.16 -2.42 2.26
N PHE A 127 13.50 -2.50 3.54
CA PHE A 127 12.98 -1.61 4.58
C PHE A 127 13.83 -0.35 4.64
N CYS A 128 13.18 0.81 4.79
CA CYS A 128 13.81 2.12 4.71
C CYS A 128 14.65 2.32 3.42
N PRO A 129 14.08 2.07 2.22
CA PRO A 129 14.79 2.30 0.97
C PRO A 129 15.16 3.79 0.79
N PRO A 130 16.22 4.10 0.04
CA PRO A 130 16.53 5.48 -0.31
C PRO A 130 15.38 6.08 -1.13
N ARG A 131 15.11 7.36 -0.91
CA ARG A 131 14.14 8.12 -1.73
C ARG A 131 14.67 8.18 -3.17
N ARG A 132 13.85 7.80 -4.14
CA ARG A 132 14.16 7.88 -5.57
C ARG A 132 13.37 8.99 -6.22
#